data_AF-A0AAE8QJ19-F1
#
_entry.id   AF-A0AAE8QJ19-F1
#
_cell.length_a   1.000
_cell.length_b   1.000
_cell.length_c   1.000
_cell.angle_alpha   90.00
_cell.angle_beta   90.00
_cell.angle_gamma   90.00
#
_symmetry.space_group_name_H-M   'P 1'
#
loop_
_entity.id
_entity.type
_entity.pdbx_description
1 polymer ?
#
loop_
_entity_poly.entity_id
_entity_poly.type
_entity_poly.pdbx_seq_one_letter_code
_entity_poly.pdbx_strand_id
1 'polypeptide(L)' 'MDDNKSKALNAALSQIEKQFGKNTVMRLGDNTVQAVEAV' A
#
# COMPACT_ATOMS: atom_id res chain seq x y z
N MET A 1 -14.63 -14.91 -10.59
CA MET A 1 -13.36 -14.59 -11.28
C MET A 1 -12.69 -13.35 -10.67
N ASP A 2 -13.45 -12.34 -10.28
CA ASP A 2 -12.91 -11.11 -9.66
C ASP A 2 -12.26 -11.35 -8.28
N ASP A 3 -12.73 -12.32 -7.50
CA ASP A 3 -12.12 -12.66 -6.20
C ASP A 3 -10.67 -13.15 -6.32
N ASN A 4 -10.36 -13.92 -7.37
CA ASN A 4 -9.00 -14.39 -7.62
C ASN A 4 -8.08 -13.23 -8.00
N LYS A 5 -8.57 -12.27 -8.79
CA LYS A 5 -7.83 -11.05 -9.14
C LYS A 5 -7.58 -10.20 -7.90
N SER A 6 -8.58 -10.02 -7.05
CA SER A 6 -8.43 -9.25 -5.80
C SER A 6 -7.43 -9.90 -4.83
N LYS A 7 -7.44 -11.23 -4.70
CA LYS A 7 -6.48 -11.96 -3.87
C LYS A 7 -5.05 -11.83 -4.39
N ALA A 8 -4.86 -12.03 -5.70
CA ALA A 8 -3.54 -11.90 -6.33
C ALA A 8 -3.00 -10.47 -6.19
N LEU A 9 -3.86 -9.46 -6.37
CA LEU A 9 -3.50 -8.06 -6.19
C LEU A 9 -3.05 -7.78 -4.75
N ASN A 10 -3.83 -8.19 -3.75
CA ASN A 10 -3.49 -7.98 -2.35
C ASN A 10 -2.19 -8.70 -1.94
N ALA A 11 -1.95 -9.91 -2.46
CA ALA A 11 -0.72 -10.65 -2.22
C ALA A 11 0.51 -9.94 -2.81
N ALA A 12 0.39 -9.43 -4.03
CA ALA A 12 1.45 -8.65 -4.68
C ALA A 12 1.75 -7.35 -3.91
N LEU A 13 0.71 -6.63 -3.48
CA LEU A 13 0.85 -5.41 -2.67
C LEU A 13 1.60 -5.69 -1.36
N SER A 14 1.24 -6.75 -0.64
CA SER A 14 1.93 -7.15 0.60
C SER A 14 3.40 -7.52 0.35
N GLN A 15 3.72 -8.13 -0.80
CA GLN A 15 5.09 -8.47 -1.15
C GLN A 15 5.94 -7.22 -1.43
N ILE A 16 5.36 -6.19 -2.07
CA ILE A 16 6.01 -4.90 -2.30
C ILE A 16 6.29 -4.19 -0.97
N GLU A 17 5.31 -4.13 -0.06
CA GLU A 17 5.51 -3.50 1.25
C GLU A 17 6.59 -4.19 2.09
N LYS A 18 6.69 -5.53 2.02
CA LYS A 18 7.75 -6.27 2.70
C LYS A 18 9.15 -5.98 2.14
N GLN A 19 9.27 -5.77 0.84
CA GLN A 19 10.57 -5.54 0.19
C GLN A 19 11.04 -4.09 0.31
N PHE A 20 10.12 -3.13 0.27
CA PHE A 20 10.46 -1.71 0.14
C PHE A 20 10.01 -0.85 1.34
N GLY A 21 9.39 -1.45 2.36
CA GLY A 21 8.93 -0.74 3.55
C GLY A 21 7.42 -0.46 3.53
N LYS A 22 6.89 -0.10 4.71
CA LYS A 22 5.48 0.26 4.89
C LYS A 22 5.19 1.60 4.21
N ASN A 23 3.97 1.78 3.69
CA ASN A 23 3.52 2.96 2.93
C ASN A 23 4.22 3.18 1.58
N THR A 24 4.98 2.21 1.05
CA THR A 24 5.59 2.35 -0.28
C THR A 24 4.57 2.24 -1.41
N VAL A 25 3.39 1.64 -1.16
CA VAL A 25 2.24 1.68 -2.07
C VAL A 25 1.04 2.22 -1.31
N MET A 26 0.36 3.20 -1.92
CA MET A 26 -0.84 3.83 -1.37
C MET A 26 -1.87 3.98 -2.47
N ARG A 27 -3.17 3.97 -2.13
CA ARG A 27 -4.21 4.27 -3.11
C ARG A 27 -4.19 5.77 -3.38
N LEU A 28 -4.34 6.14 -4.64
CA LEU A 28 -4.48 7.54 -5.01
C LEU A 28 -5.76 8.10 -4.35
N GLY A 29 -5.59 9.05 -3.43
CA GLY A 29 -6.69 9.63 -2.64
C GLY A 29 -6.78 9.13 -1.19
N ASP A 30 -6.01 8.10 -0.80
CA ASP A 30 -5.69 7.89 0.61
C ASP A 30 -4.85 9.10 1.05
N ASN A 31 -5.51 10.08 1.67
CA ASN A 31 -4.91 11.29 2.21
C ASN A 31 -4.07 10.93 3.44
N THR A 32 -2.96 10.23 3.24
CA THR A 32 -1.92 10.05 4.25
C THR A 32 -1.09 11.33 4.30
N VAL A 33 -1.73 12.43 4.71
CA VAL A 33 -1.01 13.60 5.20
C VAL A 33 -0.28 13.11 6.45
N GLN A 34 0.93 12.59 6.28
CA GLN A 34 1.79 12.31 7.40
C GLN A 34 2.01 13.65 8.08
N ALA A 35 1.52 13.79 9.32
CA ALA A 35 1.84 14.92 10.16
C ALA A 35 3.36 14.93 10.32
N VAL A 36 4.03 15.74 9.52
CA VAL A 36 5.46 15.98 9.66
C VAL A 36 5.57 16.86 10.91
N GLU A 37 5.98 16.28 12.03
CA GLU A 37 6.40 17.10 13.18
C GLU A 37 7.66 17.85 12.75
N ALA A 38 7.51 19.15 12.51
CA ALA A 38 8.63 20.04 12.30
C ALA A 38 9.38 20.21 13.64
N VAL A 39 10.70 20.01 13.61
CA VAL A 39 11.62 20.25 14.73
C VAL A 39 11.79 21.74 14.98
#